data_AF-A0ABD5Y2H1-F1
#
_entry.id   AF-A0ABD5Y2H1-F1
#
_cell.length_a   1.000
_cell.length_b   1.000
_cell.length_c   1.000
_cell.angle_alpha   90.00
_cell.angle_beta   90.00
_cell.angle_gamma   90.00
#
_symmetry.space_group_name_H-M   'P 1'
#
loop_
_entity.id
_entity.type
_entity.pdbx_description
1 polymer ?
#
loop_
_entity_poly.entity_id
_entity_poly.type
_entity_poly.pdbx_seq_one_letter_code
_entity_poly.pdbx_strand_id
1 'polypeptide(L)'
;METPAERLAAWTGHEHAEPNEATVVDVETAARSTAAASGETLTPTNAVVEVVPAEADLVDLGETIDRHLARLSADGETAVCVHSVSDLLQRADERSVFKFLEVLTSSVDRADAVAHYHMNPDVHDAETIRTFEVLFDSVVDLRTASVSGE
;
A
#
# COMPACT_ATOMS: atom_id res chain seq x y z
N MET A 1 -0.96 14.26 9.64
CA MET A 1 -0.17 13.39 8.77
C MET A 1 0.25 12.23 9.64
N GLU A 2 -0.33 11.06 9.41
CA GLU A 2 -0.19 9.88 10.28
C GLU A 2 1.20 9.26 10.15
N THR A 3 1.74 8.78 11.26
CA THR A 3 3.01 8.06 11.35
C THR A 3 2.91 6.63 10.82
N PRO A 4 4.01 5.97 10.42
CA PRO A 4 3.99 4.57 9.99
C PRO A 4 3.35 3.61 11.01
N ALA A 5 3.56 3.86 12.30
CA ALA A 5 2.96 3.07 13.37
C ALA A 5 1.44 3.30 13.52
N GLU A 6 0.98 4.55 13.40
CA GLU A 6 -0.46 4.86 13.35
C GLU A 6 -1.13 4.21 12.13
N ARG A 7 -0.43 4.16 10.99
CA ARG A 7 -0.92 3.49 9.77
C ARG A 7 -0.99 1.98 9.92
N LEU A 8 0.01 1.36 10.53
CA LEU A 8 -0.01 -0.06 10.83
C LEU A 8 -1.12 -0.41 11.83
N ALA A 9 -1.33 0.43 12.85
CA ALA A 9 -2.41 0.27 13.82
C ALA A 9 -3.81 0.46 13.20
N ALA A 10 -3.96 1.37 12.23
CA ALA A 10 -5.20 1.51 11.47
C ALA A 10 -5.48 0.28 10.60
N TRP A 11 -4.43 -0.32 10.03
CA TRP A 11 -4.51 -1.53 9.22
C TRP A 11 -4.89 -2.78 10.04
N THR A 12 -4.33 -2.95 11.24
CA THR A 12 -4.70 -4.05 12.14
C THR A 12 -6.03 -3.85 12.86
N GLY A 13 -6.59 -2.65 12.84
CA GLY A 13 -7.79 -2.29 13.61
C GLY A 13 -9.13 -2.53 12.92
N HIS A 14 -9.17 -2.71 11.59
CA HIS A 14 -10.45 -2.75 10.86
C HIS A 14 -10.77 -4.06 10.17
N GLU A 15 -9.82 -4.79 9.58
CA GLU A 15 -10.20 -5.91 8.68
C GLU A 15 -9.23 -7.10 8.68
N HIS A 16 -8.05 -6.99 9.27
CA HIS A 16 -7.03 -8.05 9.24
C HIS A 16 -6.70 -8.57 10.64
N ALA A 17 -6.53 -9.89 10.76
CA ALA A 17 -5.89 -10.48 11.94
C ALA A 17 -4.50 -9.85 12.13
N GLU A 18 -4.06 -9.65 13.37
CA GLU A 18 -2.75 -9.06 13.64
C GLU A 18 -1.65 -9.86 12.91
N PRO A 19 -0.84 -9.23 12.05
CA PRO A 19 0.17 -9.93 11.29
C PRO A 19 1.24 -10.48 12.24
N ASN A 20 1.78 -11.65 11.92
CA ASN A 20 2.94 -12.17 12.64
C ASN A 20 4.22 -11.39 12.29
N GLU A 21 4.25 -10.81 11.08
CA GLU A 21 5.32 -9.95 10.59
C GLU A 21 4.76 -8.94 9.57
N ALA A 22 5.26 -7.70 9.56
CA ALA A 22 4.87 -6.68 8.60
C ALA A 22 6.06 -5.87 8.10
N THR A 23 6.06 -5.49 6.82
CA THR A 23 6.96 -4.45 6.31
C THR A 23 6.16 -3.24 5.86
N VAL A 24 6.54 -2.05 6.31
CA VAL A 24 6.01 -0.78 5.81
C VAL A 24 7.04 -0.13 4.90
N VAL A 25 6.67 0.11 3.64
CA VAL A 25 7.49 0.86 2.68
C VAL A 25 7.02 2.32 2.67
N ASP A 26 7.78 3.23 3.28
CA ASP A 26 7.48 4.67 3.32
C ASP A 26 8.29 5.40 2.24
N VAL A 27 7.62 6.01 1.27
CA VAL A 27 8.30 6.90 0.31
C VAL A 27 8.52 8.24 1.01
N GLU A 28 9.78 8.59 1.24
CA GLU A 28 10.15 9.81 1.93
C GLU A 28 9.52 11.02 1.23
N THR A 29 8.78 11.85 1.96
CA THR A 29 8.43 13.19 1.48
C THR A 29 9.51 14.13 2.02
N ALA A 30 10.12 14.94 1.15
CA ALA A 30 11.33 15.75 1.40
C ALA A 30 11.29 16.65 2.67
N ALA A 31 10.16 16.78 3.35
CA ALA A 31 10.00 17.54 4.59
C ALA A 31 10.40 16.77 5.88
N ARG A 32 10.78 15.48 5.83
CA ARG A 32 10.89 14.64 7.05
C ARG A 32 12.30 14.29 7.57
N SER A 33 13.34 15.00 7.14
CA SER A 33 14.72 14.72 7.55
C SER A 33 15.11 15.06 9.02
N THR A 34 14.17 15.21 9.96
CA THR A 34 14.52 15.53 11.38
C THR A 34 13.76 14.79 12.48
N ALA A 35 12.85 13.85 12.16
CA ALA A 35 12.11 13.11 13.21
C ALA A 35 12.46 11.61 13.32
N ALA A 36 13.25 11.05 12.40
CA ALA A 36 13.57 9.61 12.40
C ALA A 36 14.72 9.22 13.35
N ALA A 37 15.41 10.18 13.98
CA ALA A 37 16.31 9.89 15.08
C ALA A 37 15.55 10.12 16.39
N SER A 38 15.25 9.02 17.09
CA SER A 38 14.57 8.98 18.41
C SER A 38 13.03 8.89 18.36
N GLY A 39 12.54 7.74 17.89
CA GLY A 39 11.17 7.30 18.13
C GLY A 39 11.10 5.79 18.08
N GLU A 40 11.56 5.12 19.14
CA GLU A 40 11.25 3.70 19.37
C GLU A 40 9.72 3.62 19.57
N THR A 41 9.00 3.49 18.47
CA THR A 41 7.55 3.41 18.44
C THR A 41 7.22 1.93 18.45
N LEU A 42 6.61 1.48 19.54
CA LEU A 42 6.20 0.09 19.74
C LEU A 42 5.32 -0.34 18.57
N THR A 43 5.90 -1.08 17.62
CA THR A 43 5.19 -1.74 16.54
C THR A 43 4.41 -2.93 17.13
N PRO A 44 3.18 -3.22 16.67
CA PRO A 44 2.62 -4.55 16.86
C PRO A 44 3.60 -5.55 16.25
N THR A 45 3.89 -6.62 17.01
CA THR A 45 4.79 -7.75 16.71
C THR A 45 5.51 -7.71 15.35
N ASN A 46 6.83 -7.46 15.39
CA ASN A 46 7.80 -7.66 14.30
C ASN A 46 7.67 -6.78 13.04
N ALA A 47 7.14 -5.55 13.12
CA ALA A 47 7.10 -4.69 11.94
C ALA A 47 8.43 -3.97 11.64
N VAL A 48 8.86 -4.01 10.37
CA VAL A 48 10.04 -3.30 9.83
C VAL A 48 9.59 -2.14 8.95
N VAL A 49 10.22 -0.97 9.10
CA VAL A 49 9.98 0.20 8.23
C VAL A 49 11.16 0.37 7.29
N GLU A 50 10.91 0.32 5.99
CA GLU A 50 11.88 0.64 4.95
C GLU A 50 11.52 1.96 4.29
N VAL A 51 12.45 2.92 4.34
CA VAL A 51 12.25 4.25 3.75
C VAL A 51 12.87 4.26 2.36
N VAL A 52 12.04 4.57 1.36
CA VAL A 52 12.45 4.72 -0.04
C VAL A 52 12.65 6.22 -0.31
N PRO A 53 13.73 6.64 -1.00
CA PRO A 53 13.98 8.05 -1.29
C PRO A 53 12.82 8.73 -2.02
N ALA A 54 12.61 10.03 -1.78
CA ALA A 54 11.57 10.82 -2.45
C ALA A 54 11.70 10.81 -3.99
N GLU A 55 12.94 10.64 -4.46
CA GLU A 55 13.37 10.64 -5.86
C GLU A 55 13.23 9.28 -6.53
N ALA A 56 12.98 8.22 -5.75
CA ALA A 56 12.82 6.87 -6.27
C ALA A 56 11.64 6.81 -7.25
N ASP A 57 11.86 6.12 -8.36
CA ASP A 57 10.83 5.94 -9.37
C ASP A 57 9.95 4.71 -9.05
N LEU A 58 8.98 4.44 -9.93
CA LEU A 58 8.07 3.30 -9.76
C LEU A 58 8.79 1.95 -9.88
N VAL A 59 9.94 1.90 -10.55
CA VAL A 59 10.74 0.68 -10.70
C VAL A 59 11.42 0.37 -9.37
N ASP A 60 12.10 1.35 -8.77
CA ASP A 60 12.76 1.21 -7.47
C ASP A 60 11.76 0.79 -6.37
N LEU A 61 10.56 1.40 -6.40
CA LEU A 61 9.48 1.06 -5.49
C LEU A 61 8.99 -0.37 -5.72
N GLY A 62 8.82 -0.78 -6.98
CA GLY A 62 8.39 -2.14 -7.35
C GLY A 62 9.39 -3.20 -6.89
N GLU A 63 10.68 -2.98 -7.13
CA GLU A 63 11.75 -3.89 -6.68
C GLU A 63 11.80 -4.02 -5.16
N THR A 64 11.54 -2.92 -4.44
CA THR A 64 11.47 -2.93 -2.98
C THR A 64 10.28 -3.74 -2.48
N ILE A 65 9.10 -3.56 -3.08
CA ILE A 65 7.90 -4.33 -2.73
C ILE A 65 8.10 -5.81 -3.05
N ASP A 66 8.58 -6.15 -4.25
CA ASP A 66 8.80 -7.54 -4.68
C ASP A 66 9.77 -8.29 -3.77
N ARG A 67 10.85 -7.62 -3.30
CA ARG A 67 11.80 -8.20 -2.35
C ARG A 67 11.13 -8.58 -1.04
N HIS A 68 10.26 -7.73 -0.50
CA HIS A 68 9.56 -8.02 0.76
C HIS A 68 8.45 -9.02 0.58
N LEU A 69 7.69 -8.92 -0.51
CA LEU A 69 6.65 -9.87 -0.85
C LEU A 69 7.21 -11.28 -0.94
N ALA A 70 8.29 -11.48 -1.70
CA ALA A 70 8.93 -12.79 -1.84
C ALA A 70 9.47 -13.36 -0.52
N ARG A 71 9.89 -12.49 0.39
CA ARG A 71 10.36 -12.89 1.72
C ARG A 71 9.20 -13.30 2.62
N LEU A 72 8.17 -12.46 2.72
CA LEU A 72 7.03 -12.69 3.60
C LEU A 72 6.17 -13.88 3.13
N SER A 73 5.98 -14.03 1.82
CA SER A 73 5.19 -15.13 1.25
C SER A 73 5.87 -16.50 1.40
N ALA A 74 7.17 -16.53 1.71
CA ALA A 74 7.87 -17.78 2.01
C ALA A 74 7.51 -18.34 3.40
N ASP A 75 7.07 -17.47 4.32
CA ASP A 75 6.82 -17.80 5.72
C ASP A 75 5.33 -17.95 6.06
N GLY A 76 4.41 -17.63 5.13
CA GLY A 76 2.97 -17.86 5.29
C GLY A 76 2.08 -16.99 4.40
N GLU A 77 0.78 -16.99 4.71
CA GLU A 77 -0.22 -16.14 4.06
C GLU A 77 0.19 -14.67 4.15
N THR A 78 0.22 -13.99 3.01
CA THR A 78 0.73 -12.62 2.90
C THR A 78 -0.32 -11.70 2.31
N ALA A 79 -0.39 -10.48 2.85
CA ALA A 79 -1.24 -9.42 2.32
C ALA A 79 -0.43 -8.17 1.98
N VAL A 80 -0.81 -7.47 0.91
CA VAL A 80 -0.20 -6.22 0.46
C VAL A 80 -1.23 -5.08 0.53
N CYS A 81 -0.83 -3.95 1.10
CA CYS A 81 -1.63 -2.73 1.15
C CYS A 81 -0.96 -1.63 0.35
N VAL A 82 -1.61 -1.15 -0.72
CA VAL A 82 -1.25 0.12 -1.38
C VAL A 82 -2.18 1.20 -0.88
N HIS A 83 -1.69 2.00 0.06
CA HIS A 83 -2.51 2.96 0.79
C HIS A 83 -3.09 4.11 -0.04
N SER A 84 -2.45 4.51 -1.13
CA SER A 84 -2.98 5.60 -1.96
C SER A 84 -2.42 5.53 -3.37
N VAL A 85 -3.20 4.95 -4.28
CA VAL A 85 -2.96 5.06 -5.73
C VAL A 85 -3.03 6.53 -6.16
N SER A 86 -3.82 7.35 -5.46
CA SER A 86 -3.90 8.79 -5.71
C SER A 86 -2.58 9.53 -5.46
N ASP A 87 -1.75 9.06 -4.51
CA ASP A 87 -0.42 9.63 -4.29
C ASP A 87 0.57 9.19 -5.36
N LEU A 88 0.44 7.97 -5.90
CA LEU A 88 1.21 7.52 -7.05
C LEU A 88 0.89 8.36 -8.30
N LEU A 89 -0.39 8.65 -8.54
CA LEU A 89 -0.86 9.49 -9.64
C LEU A 89 -0.44 10.96 -9.53
N GLN A 90 -0.10 11.44 -8.33
CA GLN A 90 0.50 12.77 -8.15
C GLN A 90 1.99 12.80 -8.54
N ARG A 91 2.66 11.65 -8.54
CA ARG A 91 4.10 11.51 -8.78
C ARG A 91 4.45 11.09 -10.20
N ALA A 92 3.58 10.30 -10.83
CA ALA A 92 3.79 9.74 -12.16
C ALA A 92 2.49 9.80 -12.99
N ASP A 93 2.63 9.72 -14.31
CA ASP A 93 1.48 9.72 -15.21
C ASP A 93 0.63 8.45 -15.05
N GLU A 94 -0.66 8.56 -15.41
CA GLU A 94 -1.64 7.48 -15.28
C GLU A 94 -1.19 6.15 -15.91
N ARG A 95 -0.57 6.21 -17.10
CA ARG A 95 -0.11 5.01 -17.81
C ARG A 95 1.04 4.33 -17.07
N SER A 96 1.96 5.11 -16.51
CA SER A 96 3.07 4.59 -15.72
C SER A 96 2.58 3.94 -14.42
N VAL A 97 1.63 4.57 -13.72
CA VAL A 97 1.01 3.99 -12.50
C VAL A 97 0.20 2.74 -12.83
N PHE A 98 -0.56 2.75 -13.93
CA PHE A 98 -1.32 1.59 -14.38
C PHE A 98 -0.42 0.37 -14.61
N LYS A 99 0.66 0.53 -15.37
CA LYS A 99 1.64 -0.54 -15.61
C LYS A 99 2.30 -1.02 -14.32
N PHE A 100 2.63 -0.09 -13.43
CA PHE A 100 3.22 -0.44 -12.14
C PHE A 100 2.27 -1.33 -11.33
N LEU A 101 0.99 -0.94 -11.21
CA LEU A 101 -0.01 -1.72 -10.49
C LEU A 101 -0.33 -3.04 -11.20
N GLU A 102 -0.33 -3.09 -12.53
CA GLU A 102 -0.48 -4.33 -13.30
C GLU A 102 0.63 -5.32 -12.96
N VAL A 103 1.89 -4.88 -12.98
CA VAL A 103 3.04 -5.71 -12.61
C VAL A 103 2.99 -6.15 -11.15
N LEU A 104 2.68 -5.22 -10.24
CA LEU A 104 2.56 -5.51 -8.82
C LEU A 104 1.45 -6.54 -8.54
N THR A 105 0.28 -6.38 -9.15
CA THR A 105 -0.85 -7.31 -8.99
C THR A 105 -0.47 -8.70 -9.52
N SER A 106 0.22 -8.78 -10.65
CA SER A 106 0.77 -10.06 -11.14
C SER A 106 1.80 -10.66 -10.18
N SER A 107 2.59 -9.85 -9.48
CA SER A 107 3.54 -10.33 -8.47
C SER A 107 2.84 -10.91 -7.25
N VAL A 108 1.80 -10.23 -6.77
CA VAL A 108 0.93 -10.68 -5.68
C VAL A 108 0.28 -12.03 -6.01
N ASP A 109 -0.30 -12.16 -7.20
CA ASP A 109 -0.92 -13.40 -7.67
C ASP A 109 0.08 -14.58 -7.69
N ARG A 110 1.30 -14.36 -8.23
CA ARG A 110 2.36 -15.38 -8.23
C ARG A 110 2.83 -15.79 -6.83
N ALA A 111 2.68 -14.91 -5.84
CA ALA A 111 3.05 -15.15 -4.46
C ALA A 111 1.92 -15.79 -3.63
N ASP A 112 0.76 -16.10 -4.24
CA ASP A 112 -0.45 -16.57 -3.54
C ASP A 112 -0.87 -15.62 -2.41
N ALA A 113 -0.67 -14.32 -2.63
CA ALA A 113 -0.94 -13.26 -1.67
C ALA A 113 -2.24 -12.50 -2.02
N VAL A 114 -2.78 -11.76 -1.05
CA VAL A 114 -3.93 -10.88 -1.26
C VAL A 114 -3.47 -9.43 -1.30
N ALA A 115 -4.01 -8.60 -2.19
CA ALA A 115 -3.71 -7.16 -2.18
C ALA A 115 -4.97 -6.30 -2.15
N HIS A 116 -4.89 -5.17 -1.45
CA HIS A 116 -5.88 -4.10 -1.56
C HIS A 116 -5.21 -2.78 -1.91
N TYR A 117 -5.93 -1.98 -2.69
CA TYR A 117 -5.46 -0.73 -3.25
C TYR A 117 -6.47 0.35 -2.93
N HIS A 118 -6.03 1.42 -2.29
CA HIS A 118 -6.90 2.50 -1.88
C HIS A 118 -6.74 3.67 -2.84
N MET A 119 -7.85 4.24 -3.25
CA MET A 119 -7.90 5.41 -4.13
C MET A 119 -8.91 6.40 -3.56
N ASN A 120 -8.60 7.69 -3.59
CA ASN A 120 -9.57 8.72 -3.25
C ASN A 120 -10.41 9.03 -4.51
N PRO A 121 -11.72 8.70 -4.54
CA PRO A 121 -12.55 8.87 -5.72
C PRO A 121 -13.02 10.31 -5.94
N ASP A 122 -12.77 11.24 -5.01
CA ASP A 122 -13.18 12.64 -5.14
C ASP A 122 -12.13 13.49 -5.90
N VAL A 123 -10.93 12.94 -6.13
CA VAL A 123 -9.82 13.61 -6.83
C VAL A 123 -9.58 13.08 -8.25
N HIS A 124 -10.28 12.02 -8.64
CA HIS A 124 -10.19 11.41 -9.97
C HIS A 124 -11.57 11.38 -10.62
N ASP A 125 -11.63 11.60 -11.93
CA ASP A 125 -12.86 11.42 -12.68
C ASP A 125 -13.19 9.92 -12.88
N ALA A 126 -14.46 9.67 -13.21
CA ALA A 126 -14.97 8.30 -13.34
C ALA A 126 -14.28 7.50 -14.46
N GLU A 127 -13.63 8.16 -15.42
CA GLU A 127 -12.86 7.47 -16.45
C GLU A 127 -11.56 6.92 -15.88
N THR A 128 -10.76 7.75 -15.19
CA THR A 128 -9.56 7.28 -14.49
C THR A 128 -9.87 6.15 -13.52
N ILE A 129 -10.94 6.27 -12.72
CA ILE A 129 -11.32 5.19 -11.78
C ILE A 129 -11.56 3.88 -12.54
N ARG A 130 -12.43 3.88 -13.55
CA ARG A 130 -12.72 2.70 -14.39
C ARG A 130 -11.49 2.12 -15.06
N THR A 131 -10.53 2.96 -15.44
CA THR A 131 -9.26 2.50 -16.00
C THR A 131 -8.54 1.59 -15.02
N PHE A 132 -8.47 1.93 -13.73
CA PHE A 132 -7.80 1.11 -12.72
C PHE A 132 -8.64 -0.08 -12.24
N GLU A 133 -9.97 0.02 -12.21
CA GLU A 133 -10.86 -1.06 -11.77
C GLU A 133 -10.58 -2.40 -12.47
N VAL A 134 -10.16 -2.37 -13.74
CA VAL A 134 -9.88 -3.60 -14.53
C VAL A 134 -8.68 -4.40 -14.00
N LEU A 135 -7.84 -3.82 -13.15
CA LEU A 135 -6.69 -4.50 -12.53
C LEU A 135 -7.09 -5.33 -11.31
N PHE A 136 -8.27 -5.11 -10.75
CA PHE A 136 -8.66 -5.66 -9.46
C PHE A 136 -9.83 -6.61 -9.59
N ASP A 137 -9.82 -7.69 -8.81
CA ASP A 137 -10.91 -8.67 -8.79
C ASP A 137 -12.22 -8.10 -8.24
N SER A 138 -12.14 -7.06 -7.40
CA SER A 138 -13.28 -6.42 -6.76
C SER A 138 -12.97 -4.98 -6.37
N VAL A 139 -14.02 -4.14 -6.39
CA VAL A 139 -13.95 -2.70 -6.07
C VAL A 139 -15.04 -2.39 -5.07
N VAL A 140 -14.67 -1.70 -3.98
CA VAL A 140 -15.59 -1.27 -2.91
C VAL A 140 -15.58 0.25 -2.84
N ASP A 141 -16.74 0.88 -3.07
CA ASP A 141 -16.90 2.32 -2.86
C ASP A 141 -17.46 2.60 -1.46
N LEU A 142 -16.59 3.07 -0.56
CA LEU A 142 -16.91 3.39 0.83
C LEU A 142 -17.92 4.54 0.98
N ARG A 143 -18.17 5.34 -0.06
CA ARG A 143 -19.22 6.38 -0.04
C ARG A 143 -20.62 5.78 -0.18
N THR A 144 -20.72 4.60 -0.79
CA THR A 144 -21.99 3.91 -1.06
C THR A 144 -22.19 2.67 -0.20
N ALA A 145 -21.15 2.23 0.52
CA ALA A 145 -21.24 1.18 1.53
C ALA A 145 -22.17 1.62 2.68
N SER A 146 -23.47 1.38 2.53
CA SER A 146 -24.37 1.34 3.67
C SER A 146 -23.99 0.14 4.51
N VAL A 147 -23.55 0.36 5.75
CA VAL A 147 -23.38 -0.72 6.73
C VAL A 147 -24.76 -1.31 6.99
N SER A 148 -25.07 -2.43 6.33
CA SER A 148 -26.24 -3.24 6.67
C SER A 148 -25.90 -4.02 7.93
N GLY A 149 -25.94 -3.34 9.08
CA GLY A 149 -25.90 -3.99 10.39
C GLY A 149 -27.30 -4.48 10.74
N GLU A 150 -27.48 -5.80 10.74
CA GLU A 150 -28.51 -6.49 11.53
C GLU A 150 -27.84 -7.31 12.63
#